data_AF-A0A0G1P235-F1
#
_entry.id   AF-A0A0G1P235-F1
#
_cell.length_a   1.000
_cell.length_b   1.000
_cell.length_c   1.000
_cell.angle_alpha   90.00
_cell.angle_beta   90.00
_cell.angle_gamma   90.00
#
_symmetry.space_group_name_H-M   'P 1'
#
loop_
_entity.id
_entity.type
_entity.pdbx_description
1 polymer ?
#
loop_
_entity_poly.entity_id
_entity_poly.type
_entity_poly.pdbx_seq_one_letter_code
_entity_poly.pdbx_strand_id
1 'polypeptide(L)'
;MRIKICLICVLVSGLWLILSAGIAWSFLAADKLIIPISLLMGGTVIGISDMGPKRLAWANRKSRLWKLIIIVIGFPLAYLAVTNISVPVVIADFIFLLVIASLFFIKREPEHSLQENVRKIEKQMEECC
;
A
#
# COMPACT_ATOMS: atom_id res chain seq x y z
N MET A 1 9.88 16.32 -5.46
CA MET A 1 9.01 15.13 -5.26
C MET A 1 8.77 14.88 -3.76
N ARG A 2 7.58 15.18 -3.21
CA ARG A 2 7.23 14.74 -1.83
C ARG A 2 6.43 13.44 -1.91
N ILE A 3 7.14 12.32 -1.88
CA ILE A 3 6.49 11.03 -1.71
C ILE A 3 5.96 10.98 -0.27
N LYS A 4 4.67 11.25 -0.07
CA LYS A 4 4.00 11.00 1.21
C LYS A 4 3.81 9.49 1.37
N ILE A 5 4.92 8.77 1.56
CA ILE A 5 4.92 7.38 1.99
C ILE A 5 4.44 7.35 3.44
N CYS A 6 3.47 6.49 3.75
CA CYS A 6 3.16 6.23 5.13
C CYS A 6 4.27 5.32 5.66
N LEU A 7 5.21 5.91 6.39
CA LEU A 7 6.36 5.20 6.98
C LEU A 7 5.89 3.97 7.77
N ILE A 8 4.76 4.12 8.49
CA ILE A 8 4.14 3.03 9.25
C ILE A 8 3.70 1.88 8.35
N CYS A 9 3.16 2.15 7.15
CA CYS A 9 2.73 1.09 6.24
C CYS A 9 3.93 0.30 5.69
N VAL A 10 5.05 0.97 5.43
CA VAL A 10 6.28 0.31 4.97
C VAL A 10 6.88 -0.54 6.08
N LEU A 11 6.95 0.00 7.31
CA LEU A 11 7.48 -0.73 8.46
C LEU A 11 6.63 -1.95 8.80
N VAL A 12 5.32 -1.78 8.92
CA VAL A 12 4.39 -2.88 9.22
C VAL A 12 4.46 -3.93 8.12
N SER A 13 4.38 -3.52 6.84
CA SER A 13 4.36 -4.47 5.72
C SER A 13 5.68 -5.20 5.52
N GLY A 14 6.81 -4.48 5.67
CA GLY A 14 8.13 -5.08 5.59
C GLY A 14 8.39 -6.06 6.73
N LEU A 15 7.96 -5.73 7.95
CA LEU A 15 8.20 -6.58 9.12
C LEU A 15 7.50 -7.93 8.98
N TRP A 16 6.20 -7.95 8.67
CA TRP A 16 5.49 -9.23 8.55
C TRP A 16 5.96 -10.05 7.34
N LEU A 17 6.40 -9.40 6.27
CA LEU A 17 6.93 -10.08 5.08
C LEU A 17 8.29 -10.74 5.36
N ILE A 18 9.17 -10.08 6.12
CA ILE A 18 10.44 -10.66 6.59
C ILE A 18 10.17 -11.85 7.53
N LEU A 19 9.24 -11.71 8.47
CA LEU A 19 8.88 -12.80 9.38
C LEU A 19 8.29 -13.99 8.62
N SER A 20 7.43 -13.74 7.64
CA SER A 20 6.83 -14.79 6.80
C SER A 20 7.87 -15.48 5.93
N ALA A 21 8.85 -14.73 5.39
CA ALA A 21 9.99 -15.30 4.69
C ALA A 21 10.85 -16.18 5.62
N GLY A 22 11.13 -15.72 6.84
CA GLY A 22 11.87 -16.49 7.84
C GLY A 22 11.21 -17.83 8.18
N ILE A 23 9.87 -17.86 8.24
CA ILE A 23 9.10 -19.10 8.43
C ILE A 23 9.13 -19.97 7.16
N ALA A 24 8.96 -19.38 5.98
CA ALA A 24 8.95 -20.12 4.70
C ALA A 24 10.29 -20.81 4.38
N TRP A 25 11.42 -20.23 4.81
CA TRP A 25 12.75 -20.83 4.70
C TRP A 25 13.13 -21.74 5.88
N SER A 26 12.18 -22.10 6.74
CA SER A 26 12.40 -22.92 7.95
C SER A 26 13.43 -22.35 8.94
N PHE A 27 13.71 -21.05 8.86
CA PHE A 27 14.67 -20.38 9.76
C PHE A 27 14.01 -20.06 11.12
N LEU A 28 12.69 -19.82 11.14
CA LEU A 28 11.92 -19.47 12.33
C LEU A 28 10.72 -20.43 12.51
N ALA A 29 10.37 -20.71 13.77
CA ALA A 29 9.25 -21.56 14.13
C ALA A 29 7.92 -20.77 14.08
N ALA A 30 6.94 -21.28 13.31
CA ALA A 30 5.69 -20.57 13.01
C ALA A 30 4.77 -20.40 14.23
N ASP A 31 4.83 -21.33 15.17
CA ASP A 31 3.98 -21.46 16.35
C ASP A 31 3.91 -20.20 17.22
N LYS A 32 5.02 -19.46 17.35
CA LYS A 32 5.06 -18.22 18.16
C LYS A 32 4.85 -16.95 17.36
N LEU A 33 5.00 -17.02 16.04
CA LEU A 33 5.03 -15.85 15.16
C LEU A 33 3.75 -15.66 14.35
N ILE A 34 2.88 -16.67 14.31
CA ILE A 34 1.60 -16.61 13.59
C ILE A 34 0.70 -15.49 14.10
N ILE A 35 0.65 -15.28 15.42
CA ILE A 35 -0.17 -14.23 16.06
C ILE A 35 0.34 -12.83 15.67
N PRO A 36 1.62 -12.46 15.89
CA PRO A 36 2.10 -11.15 15.49
C PRO A 36 2.03 -10.92 13.97
N ILE A 37 2.29 -11.93 13.13
CA ILE A 37 2.17 -11.81 11.66
C ILE A 37 0.73 -11.53 11.26
N SER A 38 -0.26 -12.27 11.80
CA SER A 38 -1.67 -12.05 11.48
C SER A 38 -2.15 -10.66 11.92
N LEU A 39 -1.68 -10.17 13.07
CA LEU A 39 -1.98 -8.81 13.52
C LEU A 39 -1.43 -7.75 12.55
N LEU A 40 -0.19 -7.93 12.09
CA LEU A 40 0.48 -7.02 11.15
C LEU A 40 -0.19 -7.06 9.76
N MET A 41 -0.54 -8.25 9.25
CA MET A 41 -1.27 -8.40 7.99
C MET A 41 -2.67 -7.75 8.05
N GLY A 42 -3.39 -7.94 9.15
CA GLY A 42 -4.66 -7.24 9.39
C GLY A 42 -4.49 -5.72 9.42
N GLY A 43 -3.41 -5.22 10.02
CA GLY A 43 -3.02 -3.81 9.99
C GLY A 43 -2.79 -3.28 8.57
N THR A 44 -2.15 -4.06 7.70
CA THR A 44 -1.98 -3.73 6.28
C THR A 44 -3.33 -3.64 5.55
N VAL A 45 -4.27 -4.57 5.78
CA VAL A 45 -5.62 -4.54 5.18
C VAL A 45 -6.36 -3.26 5.58
N ILE A 46 -6.35 -2.92 6.87
CA ILE A 46 -6.99 -1.69 7.37
C ILE A 46 -6.31 -0.45 6.76
N GLY A 47 -4.97 -0.43 6.69
CA GLY A 47 -4.20 0.64 6.07
C GLY A 47 -4.60 0.88 4.61
N ILE A 48 -4.74 -0.17 3.81
CA ILE A 48 -5.18 -0.10 2.41
C ILE A 48 -6.63 0.41 2.33
N SER A 49 -7.51 -0.05 3.22
CA SER A 49 -8.91 0.37 3.26
C SER A 49 -9.06 1.89 3.48
N ASP A 50 -8.17 2.49 4.28
CA ASP A 50 -8.21 3.91 4.59
C ASP A 50 -7.42 4.78 3.59
N MET A 51 -6.37 4.22 2.98
CA MET A 51 -5.56 4.91 1.98
C MET A 51 -6.28 5.01 0.62
N GLY A 52 -7.11 4.02 0.29
CA GLY A 52 -8.00 3.98 -0.89
C GLY A 52 -8.71 5.30 -1.20
N PRO A 53 -9.65 5.74 -0.35
CA PRO A 53 -10.43 6.96 -0.57
C PRO A 53 -9.59 8.24 -0.69
N LYS A 54 -8.41 8.27 -0.06
CA LYS A 54 -7.50 9.44 -0.07
C LYS A 54 -6.72 9.60 -1.37
N ARG A 55 -6.62 8.54 -2.17
CA ARG A 55 -5.75 8.50 -3.36
C ARG A 55 -6.53 8.26 -4.66
N LEU A 56 -7.65 7.56 -4.60
CA LEU A 56 -8.39 7.11 -5.77
C LEU A 56 -9.79 7.77 -5.81
N ALA A 57 -10.10 8.51 -6.88
CA ALA A 57 -11.33 9.32 -6.99
C ALA A 57 -12.63 8.48 -6.94
N TRP A 58 -12.64 7.32 -7.60
CA TRP A 58 -13.73 6.33 -7.52
C TRP A 58 -13.91 5.76 -6.10
N ALA A 59 -12.82 5.47 -5.38
CA ALA A 59 -12.85 5.01 -4.00
C ALA A 59 -13.34 6.11 -3.04
N ASN A 60 -13.08 7.38 -3.35
CA ASN A 60 -13.60 8.51 -2.57
C ASN A 60 -15.13 8.62 -2.68
N ARG A 61 -15.69 8.51 -3.89
CA ARG A 61 -17.15 8.59 -4.12
C ARG A 61 -17.93 7.51 -3.37
N LYS A 62 -17.36 6.31 -3.20
CA LYS A 62 -17.97 5.18 -2.49
C LYS A 62 -17.09 4.69 -1.35
N SER A 63 -16.63 5.61 -0.50
CA SER A 63 -15.68 5.33 0.59
C SER A 63 -16.12 4.18 1.51
N ARG A 64 -17.41 4.14 1.90
CA ARG A 64 -17.94 3.03 2.72
C ARG A 64 -17.89 1.68 1.99
N LEU A 65 -18.27 1.66 0.71
CA LEU A 65 -18.27 0.44 -0.10
C LEU A 65 -16.85 -0.07 -0.33
N TRP A 66 -15.90 0.84 -0.58
CA TRP A 66 -14.48 0.52 -0.71
C TRP A 66 -13.94 -0.14 0.55
N LYS A 67 -14.16 0.48 1.72
CA LYS A 67 -13.72 -0.07 3.01
C LYS A 67 -14.30 -1.46 3.25
N LEU A 68 -15.59 -1.63 2.98
CA LEU A 68 -16.27 -2.91 3.15
C LEU A 68 -15.69 -3.99 2.24
N ILE A 69 -15.48 -3.71 0.96
CA ILE A 69 -14.88 -4.66 0.00
C ILE A 69 -13.46 -5.05 0.43
N ILE A 70 -12.61 -4.08 0.78
CA ILE A 70 -11.24 -4.37 1.19
C ILE A 70 -11.19 -5.18 2.49
N ILE A 71 -12.06 -4.90 3.46
CA ILE A 71 -12.11 -5.67 4.71
C ILE A 71 -12.64 -7.09 4.47
N VAL A 72 -13.77 -7.22 3.76
CA VAL A 72 -14.41 -8.52 3.52
C VAL A 72 -13.55 -9.44 2.67
N ILE A 73 -12.77 -8.91 1.72
CA ILE A 73 -11.89 -9.72 0.87
C ILE A 73 -10.50 -9.85 1.50
N GLY A 74 -9.97 -8.78 2.08
CA GLY A 74 -8.59 -8.70 2.57
C GLY A 74 -8.34 -9.55 3.81
N PHE A 75 -9.27 -9.60 4.77
CA PHE A 75 -9.09 -10.41 5.98
C PHE A 75 -9.05 -11.92 5.69
N PRO A 76 -9.97 -12.50 4.89
CA PRO A 76 -9.89 -13.90 4.50
C PRO A 76 -8.62 -14.24 3.72
N LEU A 77 -8.21 -13.38 2.78
CA LEU A 77 -6.95 -13.57 2.06
C LEU A 77 -5.74 -13.55 3.01
N ALA A 78 -5.71 -12.62 3.95
CA ALA A 78 -4.65 -12.56 4.95
C ALA A 78 -4.64 -13.82 5.83
N TYR A 79 -5.80 -14.32 6.25
CA TYR A 79 -5.89 -15.55 7.03
C TYR A 79 -5.38 -16.77 6.25
N LEU A 80 -5.73 -16.88 4.96
CA LEU A 80 -5.24 -17.96 4.10
C LEU A 80 -3.72 -17.88 3.89
N ALA A 81 -3.17 -16.68 3.73
CA ALA A 81 -1.73 -16.47 3.59
C ALA A 81 -0.96 -16.87 4.86
N VAL A 82 -1.48 -16.51 6.05
CA VAL A 82 -0.87 -16.85 7.34
C VAL A 82 -0.96 -18.34 7.66
N THR A 83 -2.06 -19.00 7.29
CA THR A 83 -2.26 -20.43 7.58
C THR A 83 -1.47 -21.35 6.66
N ASN A 84 -1.16 -20.89 5.44
CA ASN A 84 -0.36 -21.63 4.45
C ASN A 84 0.93 -20.90 4.08
N ILE A 85 1.70 -20.46 5.10
CA ILE A 85 2.99 -19.81 4.86
C ILE A 85 3.91 -20.78 4.11
N SER A 86 4.21 -20.40 2.87
CA SER A 86 5.06 -21.14 1.96
C SER A 86 5.80 -20.15 1.07
N VAL A 87 6.94 -20.57 0.52
CA VAL A 87 7.74 -19.73 -0.40
C VAL A 87 6.89 -19.09 -1.52
N PRO A 88 6.00 -19.81 -2.24
CA PRO A 88 5.17 -19.18 -3.27
C PRO A 88 4.20 -18.14 -2.73
N VAL A 89 3.65 -18.35 -1.53
CA VAL A 89 2.74 -17.38 -0.88
C VAL A 89 3.48 -16.09 -0.53
N VAL A 90 4.68 -16.19 0.05
CA VAL A 90 5.51 -15.01 0.38
C VAL A 90 5.89 -14.22 -0.87
N ILE A 91 6.20 -14.89 -1.97
CA ILE A 91 6.48 -14.23 -3.26
C ILE A 91 5.22 -13.53 -3.79
N ALA A 92 4.06 -14.18 -3.72
CA ALA A 92 2.79 -13.59 -4.15
C ALA A 92 2.44 -12.34 -3.32
N ASP A 93 2.62 -12.41 -2.00
CA ASP A 93 2.42 -11.28 -1.08
C ASP A 93 3.35 -10.11 -1.39
N PHE A 94 4.63 -10.40 -1.70
CA PHE A 94 5.60 -9.39 -2.10
C PHE A 94 5.18 -8.68 -3.38
N ILE A 95 4.78 -9.43 -4.41
CA ILE A 95 4.30 -8.87 -5.69
C ILE A 95 3.03 -8.03 -5.45
N PHE A 96 2.10 -8.53 -4.65
CA PHE A 96 0.87 -7.83 -4.31
C PHE A 96 1.13 -6.49 -3.62
N LEU A 97 2.03 -6.45 -2.64
CA LEU A 97 2.45 -5.22 -1.98
C LEU A 97 3.13 -4.26 -2.96
N LEU A 98 3.92 -4.76 -3.90
CA LEU A 98 4.59 -3.95 -4.92
C LEU A 98 3.57 -3.30 -5.86
N VAL A 99 2.56 -4.06 -6.29
CA VAL A 99 1.44 -3.55 -7.11
C VAL A 99 0.67 -2.47 -6.34
N ILE A 100 0.29 -2.74 -5.10
CA ILE A 100 -0.39 -1.76 -4.24
C ILE A 100 0.47 -0.51 -4.05
N ALA A 101 1.76 -0.67 -3.75
CA ALA A 101 2.68 0.43 -3.58
C ALA A 101 2.76 1.28 -4.86
N SER A 102 2.82 0.65 -6.03
CA SER A 102 2.81 1.36 -7.32
C SER A 102 1.52 2.16 -7.50
N LEU A 103 0.35 1.59 -7.21
CA LEU A 103 -0.95 2.25 -7.36
C LEU A 103 -1.16 3.41 -6.39
N PHE A 104 -0.66 3.30 -5.15
CA PHE A 104 -0.88 4.29 -4.10
C PHE A 104 0.22 5.35 -3.98
N PHE A 105 1.47 5.02 -4.32
CA PHE A 105 2.62 5.91 -4.17
C PHE A 105 3.08 6.56 -5.47
N ILE A 106 2.81 5.99 -6.65
CA ILE A 106 3.03 6.68 -7.92
C ILE A 106 1.91 7.70 -8.11
N LYS A 107 2.08 8.87 -7.49
CA LYS A 107 1.44 10.09 -7.98
C LYS A 107 2.03 10.35 -9.37
N ARG A 108 1.25 10.12 -10.42
CA ARG A 108 1.39 10.94 -11.63
C ARG A 108 1.06 12.36 -11.19
N GLU A 109 2.07 13.21 -11.01
CA GLU A 109 1.83 14.64 -11.16
C GLU A 109 1.18 14.78 -12.54
N PRO A 110 -0.05 15.33 -12.64
CA PRO A 110 -0.58 15.66 -13.94
C PRO A 110 0.41 16.66 -14.55
N GLU A 111 0.93 16.35 -15.73
CA GLU A 111 1.74 17.25 -16.57
C GLU A 111 1.17 18.68 -16.61
N HIS A 112 -0.15 18.80 -16.43
CA HIS A 112 -0.90 20.04 -16.30
C HIS A 112 -0.38 21.01 -15.22
N SER A 113 0.07 20.54 -14.05
CA SER A 113 0.57 21.45 -13.00
C SER A 113 1.97 22.00 -13.31
N LEU A 114 2.75 21.31 -14.15
CA LEU A 114 4.03 21.81 -14.61
C LEU A 114 3.80 22.88 -15.70
N GLN A 115 2.90 22.58 -16.65
CA GLN A 115 2.56 23.48 -17.74
C GLN A 115 1.86 24.76 -17.25
N GLU A 116 0.97 24.65 -16.25
CA GLU A 116 0.30 25.81 -15.64
C GLU A 116 1.29 26.71 -14.87
N ASN A 117 2.27 26.13 -14.17
CA ASN A 117 3.33 26.90 -13.51
C ASN A 117 4.28 27.57 -14.51
N VAL A 118 4.63 26.89 -15.60
CA VAL A 118 5.44 27.49 -16.68
C VAL A 118 4.70 28.65 -17.34
N ARG A 119 3.41 28.49 -17.63
CA ARG A 119 2.56 29.55 -18.21
C ARG A 119 2.35 30.73 -17.26
N LYS A 120 2.38 30.48 -15.95
CA LYS A 120 2.31 31.52 -14.92
C LYS A 120 3.62 32.30 -14.83
N ILE A 121 4.77 31.63 -14.95
CA ILE A 121 6.09 32.27 -15.03
C ILE A 121 6.22 33.08 -16.32
N GLU A 122 5.77 32.55 -17.46
CA GLU A 122 5.77 33.24 -18.77
C GLU A 122 4.98 34.55 -18.71
N LYS A 123 3.77 34.54 -18.13
CA LYS A 123 2.98 35.77 -17.93
C LYS A 123 3.64 36.79 -17.00
N GLN A 124 4.30 36.34 -15.93
CA GLN A 124 5.02 37.25 -15.04
C GLN A 124 6.29 37.83 -15.69
N MET A 125 6.83 37.18 -16.72
CA MET A 125 7.94 37.71 -17.51
C MET A 125 7.47 38.69 -18.59
N GLU A 126 6.27 38.51 -19.16
CA GLU A 126 5.65 39.48 -20.08
C GLU A 126 5.28 40.80 -19.38
N GLU A 127 4.91 40.76 -18.10
CA GLU A 127 4.60 41.97 -17.30
C GLU A 127 5.84 42.77 -16.88
N CYS A 128 7.05 42.30 -17.21
CA CYS A 128 8.32 42.92 -16.80
C CYS A 128 9.00 43.78 -17.88
N CYS A 129 8.26 44.24 -18.90
CA CYS A 129 8.67 45.28 -19.85
C CYS A 129 7.57 46.34 -20.07
#